data_AF-A0A497ELI5-F1
#
_entry.id   AF-A0A497ELI5-F1
#
_cell.length_a   1.000
_cell.length_b   1.000
_cell.length_c   1.000
_cell.angle_alpha   90.00
_cell.angle_beta   90.00
_cell.angle_gamma   90.00
#
_symmetry.space_group_name_H-M   'P 1'
#
loop_
_entity.id
_entity.type
_entity.pdbx_description
1 polymer ?
#
loop_
_entity_poly.entity_id
_entity_poly.type
_entity_poly.pdbx_seq_one_letter_code
_entity_poly.pdbx_strand_id
1 'polypeptide(L)'
;MRIKERLRELLKTERKGENIVKCDILRVLLIFNGVLWFSELLQDLRGFYSTLGIKGELKRKSILDEIQELEDMGLVKTDERYKAVMTCDRGVKDIMIYLVEIDEALNAFRGDEKILNYVKKRSEILRKYFEPKR
;
A
#
# COMPACT_ATOMS: atom_id res chain seq x y z
N MET A 1 -7.85 10.75 19.47
CA MET A 1 -7.50 9.31 19.35
C MET A 1 -6.09 9.22 18.80
N ARG A 2 -5.19 8.48 19.45
CA ARG A 2 -3.80 8.33 19.00
C ARG A 2 -3.75 7.49 17.73
N ILE A 3 -2.76 7.69 16.86
CA ILE A 3 -2.61 6.94 15.59
C ILE A 3 -2.66 5.42 15.83
N LYS A 4 -1.96 4.95 16.86
CA LYS A 4 -1.98 3.55 17.31
C LYS A 4 -3.38 2.98 17.54
N GLU A 5 -4.29 3.76 18.14
CA GLU A 5 -5.67 3.34 18.38
C GLU A 5 -6.45 3.26 17.07
N ARG A 6 -6.21 4.19 16.14
CA ARG A 6 -6.86 4.23 14.82
C ARG A 6 -6.48 3.02 13.98
N LEU A 7 -5.18 2.70 13.95
CA LEU A 7 -4.67 1.51 13.28
C LEU A 7 -5.24 0.22 13.87
N ARG A 8 -5.32 0.11 15.20
CA ARG A 8 -5.92 -1.06 15.86
C ARG A 8 -7.40 -1.23 15.53
N GLU A 9 -8.17 -0.15 15.53
CA GLU A 9 -9.60 -0.23 15.20
C GLU A 9 -9.79 -0.60 13.73
N LEU A 10 -9.01 -0.01 12.82
CA LEU A 10 -9.03 -0.35 11.40
C LEU A 10 -8.75 -1.85 11.18
N LEU A 11 -7.68 -2.39 11.77
CA LEU A 11 -7.34 -3.82 11.70
C LEU A 11 -8.40 -4.72 12.36
N LYS A 12 -9.11 -4.23 13.38
CA LYS A 12 -10.21 -4.97 14.00
C LYS A 12 -11.43 -5.03 13.08
N THR A 13 -11.75 -3.96 12.37
CA THR A 13 -12.82 -3.96 11.35
C THR A 13 -12.45 -4.81 10.14
N GLU A 14 -11.17 -4.86 9.75
CA GLU A 14 -10.67 -5.76 8.70
C GLU A 14 -10.95 -7.22 8.98
N ARG A 15 -10.73 -7.67 10.22
CA ARG A 15 -11.04 -9.03 10.64
C ARG A 15 -12.53 -9.39 10.55
N LYS A 16 -13.41 -8.38 10.44
CA LYS A 16 -14.86 -8.56 10.22
C LYS A 16 -15.26 -8.46 8.75
N GLY A 17 -14.30 -8.26 7.84
CA GLY A 17 -14.55 -8.12 6.40
C GLY A 17 -14.77 -6.68 5.93
N GLU A 18 -14.60 -5.68 6.80
CA GLU A 18 -14.76 -4.25 6.48
C GLU A 18 -13.39 -3.58 6.28
N ASN A 19 -13.30 -2.43 5.60
CA ASN A 19 -12.04 -1.67 5.46
C ASN A 19 -10.82 -2.46 4.92
N ILE A 20 -11.04 -3.59 4.24
CA ILE A 20 -9.98 -4.46 3.73
C ILE A 20 -9.03 -3.68 2.83
N VAL A 21 -9.60 -2.87 1.92
CA VAL A 21 -8.83 -2.07 0.95
C VAL A 21 -7.98 -1.00 1.66
N LYS A 22 -8.51 -0.32 2.69
CA LYS A 22 -7.75 0.64 3.49
C LYS A 22 -6.53 -0.02 4.13
N CYS A 23 -6.72 -1.17 4.77
CA CYS A 23 -5.62 -1.92 5.37
C CYS A 23 -4.60 -2.37 4.30
N ASP A 24 -5.06 -2.81 3.13
CA ASP A 24 -4.18 -3.23 2.05
C ASP A 24 -3.39 -2.05 1.43
N ILE A 25 -3.96 -0.84 1.35
CA ILE A 25 -3.24 0.39 1.00
C ILE A 25 -2.11 0.65 2.00
N LEU A 26 -2.39 0.58 3.31
CA LEU A 26 -1.37 0.79 4.35
C LEU A 26 -0.27 -0.27 4.31
N ARG A 27 -0.61 -1.54 4.04
CA ARG A 27 0.36 -2.63 3.86
C ARG A 27 1.29 -2.36 2.69
N VAL A 28 0.74 -1.96 1.55
CA VAL A 28 1.55 -1.64 0.36
C VAL A 28 2.45 -0.45 0.64
N LEU A 29 1.93 0.64 1.21
CA LEU A 29 2.77 1.77 1.63
C LEU A 29 3.92 1.31 2.54
N LEU A 30 3.64 0.52 3.57
CA LEU A 30 4.67 -0.03 4.48
C LEU A 30 5.75 -0.85 3.76
N ILE A 31 5.36 -1.71 2.82
CA ILE A 31 6.29 -2.53 2.05
C ILE A 31 7.25 -1.67 1.21
N PHE A 32 6.79 -0.49 0.78
CA PHE A 32 7.54 0.46 -0.05
C PHE A 32 7.98 1.70 0.75
N ASN A 33 8.34 1.53 2.02
CA ASN A 33 8.92 2.56 2.91
C ASN A 33 8.02 3.76 3.21
N GLY A 34 6.71 3.57 3.14
CA GLY A 34 5.70 4.52 3.57
C GLY A 34 5.42 5.67 2.61
N VAL A 35 6.01 5.70 1.42
CA VAL A 35 5.79 6.79 0.46
C VAL A 35 5.66 6.25 -0.96
N LEU A 36 4.57 6.57 -1.65
CA LEU A 36 4.35 6.19 -3.05
C LEU A 36 3.61 7.28 -3.81
N TRP A 37 3.88 7.37 -5.11
CA TRP A 37 2.98 8.05 -6.03
C TRP A 37 1.68 7.25 -6.17
N PHE A 38 0.53 7.91 -6.37
CA PHE A 38 -0.75 7.21 -6.50
C PHE A 38 -0.78 6.25 -7.70
N SER A 39 -0.15 6.65 -8.82
CA SER A 39 0.04 5.76 -9.96
C SER A 39 0.80 4.47 -9.62
N GLU A 40 1.83 4.56 -8.77
CA GLU A 40 2.62 3.42 -8.30
C GLU A 40 1.84 2.58 -7.30
N LEU A 41 1.17 3.21 -6.33
CA LEU A 41 0.32 2.52 -5.37
C LEU A 41 -0.73 1.64 -6.07
N LEU A 42 -1.37 2.13 -7.14
CA LEU A 42 -2.31 1.34 -7.92
C LEU A 42 -1.66 0.11 -8.57
N GLN A 43 -0.46 0.27 -9.11
CA GLN A 43 0.30 -0.83 -9.71
C GLN A 43 0.73 -1.85 -8.65
N ASP A 44 1.22 -1.37 -7.52
CA ASP A 44 1.72 -2.20 -6.42
C ASP A 44 0.58 -2.92 -5.70
N LEU A 45 -0.59 -2.32 -5.53
CA LEU A 45 -1.79 -2.99 -5.03
C LEU A 45 -2.22 -4.13 -5.96
N ARG A 46 -2.19 -3.93 -7.28
CA ARG A 46 -2.48 -5.02 -8.24
C ARG A 46 -1.44 -6.14 -8.13
N GLY A 47 -0.16 -5.79 -8.01
CA GLY A 47 0.92 -6.76 -7.81
C GLY A 47 0.75 -7.53 -6.49
N PHE A 48 0.36 -6.85 -5.43
CA PHE A 48 0.06 -7.42 -4.12
C PHE A 48 -1.09 -8.42 -4.19
N TYR A 49 -2.22 -8.02 -4.78
CA TYR A 49 -3.40 -8.87 -4.95
C TYR A 49 -3.09 -10.10 -5.82
N SER A 50 -2.42 -9.89 -6.96
CA SER A 50 -2.02 -10.96 -7.86
C SER A 50 -1.09 -11.97 -7.18
N THR A 51 -0.08 -11.50 -6.44
CA THR A 51 0.85 -12.36 -5.71
C THR A 51 0.16 -13.18 -4.62
N LEU A 52 -0.82 -12.58 -3.94
CA LEU A 52 -1.59 -13.25 -2.89
C LEU A 52 -2.77 -14.08 -3.42
N GLY A 53 -3.09 -14.00 -4.71
CA GLY A 53 -4.24 -14.68 -5.30
C GLY A 53 -5.59 -14.07 -4.91
N ILE A 54 -5.59 -12.81 -4.46
CA ILE A 54 -6.80 -12.07 -4.08
C ILE A 54 -7.50 -11.61 -5.35
N LYS A 55 -8.78 -11.98 -5.50
CA LYS A 55 -9.62 -11.54 -6.61
C LYS A 55 -10.36 -10.26 -6.20
N GLY A 56 -10.42 -9.29 -7.11
CA GLY A 56 -11.14 -8.04 -6.89
C GLY A 56 -10.75 -6.99 -7.93
N GLU A 57 -11.66 -6.09 -8.23
CA GLU A 57 -11.41 -4.99 -9.15
C GLU A 57 -10.95 -3.76 -8.37
N LEU A 58 -9.70 -3.33 -8.62
CA LEU A 58 -9.13 -2.12 -8.02
C LEU A 58 -9.41 -0.91 -8.93
N LYS A 59 -10.61 -0.34 -8.79
CA LYS A 59 -11.02 0.85 -9.55
C LYS A 59 -10.33 2.10 -9.02
N ARG A 60 -9.74 2.89 -9.91
CA ARG A 60 -9.01 4.13 -9.57
C ARG A 60 -9.79 5.05 -8.63
N LYS A 61 -11.07 5.32 -8.95
CA LYS A 61 -11.93 6.20 -8.15
C LYS A 61 -12.13 5.65 -6.73
N SER A 62 -12.48 4.38 -6.61
CA SER A 62 -12.66 3.73 -5.31
C SER A 62 -11.38 3.78 -4.46
N ILE A 63 -10.20 3.54 -5.04
CA ILE A 63 -8.95 3.65 -4.28
C ILE A 63 -8.67 5.09 -3.83
N LEU A 64 -9.00 6.10 -4.64
CA LEU A 64 -8.90 7.51 -4.21
C LEU A 64 -9.84 7.81 -3.04
N ASP A 65 -11.08 7.33 -3.09
CA ASP A 65 -12.04 7.52 -2.01
C ASP A 65 -11.50 6.90 -0.69
N GLU A 66 -10.92 5.70 -0.76
CA GLU A 66 -10.30 5.03 0.40
C GLU A 66 -9.06 5.78 0.93
N ILE A 67 -8.26 6.39 0.05
CA ILE A 67 -7.11 7.23 0.44
C ILE A 67 -7.59 8.50 1.14
N GLN A 68 -8.65 9.13 0.63
CA GLN A 68 -9.23 10.31 1.25
C GLN A 68 -9.74 9.99 2.66
N GLU A 69 -10.44 8.88 2.84
CA GLU A 69 -10.87 8.44 4.18
C GLU A 69 -9.68 8.16 5.11
N LEU A 70 -8.60 7.55 4.61
CA LEU A 70 -7.37 7.35 5.39
C LEU A 70 -6.69 8.67 5.77
N GLU A 71 -6.76 9.69 4.91
CA GLU A 71 -6.25 11.04 5.18
C GLU A 71 -7.10 11.76 6.23
N ASP A 72 -8.43 11.65 6.14
CA ASP A 72 -9.37 12.20 7.13
C ASP A 72 -9.16 11.52 8.51
N MET A 73 -8.80 10.24 8.50
CA MET A 73 -8.37 9.50 9.69
C MET A 73 -6.97 9.90 10.19
N GLY A 74 -6.22 10.72 9.45
CA GLY A 74 -4.86 11.13 9.76
C GLY A 74 -3.86 9.97 9.77
N LEU A 75 -4.12 8.92 8.99
CA LEU A 75 -3.23 7.76 8.83
C LEU A 75 -2.30 7.91 7.62
N VAL A 76 -2.72 8.72 6.65
CA VAL A 76 -1.88 9.14 5.52
C VAL A 76 -1.96 10.65 5.35
N LYS A 77 -1.05 11.20 4.57
CA LYS A 77 -1.06 12.57 4.06
C LYS A 77 -0.92 12.52 2.54
N THR A 78 -1.68 13.32 1.81
CA THR A 78 -1.57 13.47 0.37
C THR A 78 -0.98 14.82 -0.02
N ASP A 79 -0.33 14.87 -1.19
CA ASP A 79 0.19 16.10 -1.78
C ASP A 79 0.17 16.01 -3.31
N GLU A 80 -0.51 16.95 -3.98
CA GLU A 80 -0.52 17.01 -5.43
C GLU A 80 0.82 17.55 -5.95
N ARG A 81 1.53 16.74 -6.74
CA ARG A 81 2.88 17.06 -7.22
C ARG A 81 3.06 16.70 -8.69
N TYR A 82 4.13 17.23 -9.27
CA TYR A 82 4.56 16.88 -10.61
C TYR A 82 5.63 15.79 -10.54
N LYS A 83 5.34 14.63 -11.11
CA LYS A 83 6.26 13.52 -11.29
C LYS A 83 6.97 13.66 -12.63
N ALA A 84 8.30 13.58 -12.62
CA ALA A 84 9.07 13.45 -13.85
C ALA A 84 8.87 12.05 -14.43
N VAL A 85 8.58 11.96 -15.72
CA VAL A 85 8.48 10.69 -16.45
C VAL A 85 9.31 10.78 -17.72
N MET A 86 9.95 9.68 -18.11
CA MET A 86 10.89 9.67 -19.24
C MET A 86 10.25 10.03 -20.59
N THR A 87 8.93 9.87 -20.72
CA THR A 87 8.19 10.02 -21.98
C THR A 87 7.64 11.41 -22.23
N CYS A 88 7.78 12.36 -21.30
CA CYS A 88 7.40 13.74 -21.57
C CYS A 88 8.38 14.75 -20.97
N ASP A 89 8.51 15.86 -21.68
CA ASP A 89 9.35 17.01 -21.37
C ASP A 89 8.79 17.89 -20.23
N ARG A 90 7.52 17.67 -19.86
CA ARG A 90 6.82 18.35 -18.77
C ARG A 90 6.51 17.37 -17.64
N GLY A 91 6.47 17.82 -16.39
CA GLY A 91 6.05 16.95 -15.29
C GLY A 91 4.60 16.48 -15.46
N VAL A 92 4.30 15.24 -15.09
CA VAL A 92 2.93 14.71 -15.05
C VAL A 92 2.37 14.94 -13.65
N LYS A 93 1.18 15.53 -13.56
CA LYS A 93 0.48 15.72 -12.29
C LYS A 93 0.09 14.36 -11.71
N ASP A 94 0.46 14.11 -10.46
CA ASP A 94 0.10 12.92 -9.70
C ASP A 94 -0.05 13.27 -8.21
N ILE A 95 -0.50 12.32 -7.40
CA ILE A 95 -0.66 12.49 -5.95
C ILE A 95 0.45 11.71 -5.26
N MET A 96 1.22 12.38 -4.41
CA MET A 96 2.17 11.72 -3.52
C MET A 96 1.47 11.38 -2.21
N ILE A 97 1.60 10.12 -1.77
CA ILE A 97 0.93 9.60 -0.58
C ILE A 97 2.00 9.23 0.44
N TYR A 98 1.86 9.75 1.64
CA TYR A 98 2.77 9.53 2.77
C TYR A 98 2.03 8.81 3.89
N LEU A 99 2.62 7.74 4.41
CA LEU A 99 2.18 7.10 5.64
C LEU A 99 2.58 7.98 6.83
N VAL A 100 1.63 8.24 7.73
CA VAL A 100 1.88 9.03 8.94
C VAL A 100 2.39 8.10 10.05
N GLU A 101 3.45 8.51 10.75
CA GLU A 101 4.08 7.76 11.85
C GLU A 101 4.40 6.30 11.48
N ILE A 102 5.33 6.10 10.53
CA ILE A 102 5.71 4.78 10.01
C ILE A 102 6.06 3.76 11.11
N ASP A 103 6.68 4.20 12.21
CA ASP A 103 7.04 3.33 13.33
C ASP A 103 5.81 2.76 14.04
N GLU A 104 4.76 3.56 14.23
CA GLU A 104 3.50 3.09 14.81
C GLU A 104 2.78 2.13 13.86
N ALA A 105 2.84 2.39 12.55
CA ALA A 105 2.31 1.49 11.53
C ALA A 105 3.07 0.16 11.49
N LEU A 106 4.41 0.17 11.51
CA LEU A 106 5.23 -1.04 11.58
C LEU A 106 4.91 -1.88 12.83
N ASN A 107 4.73 -1.22 13.98
CA ASN A 107 4.33 -1.89 15.20
C ASN A 107 2.92 -2.48 15.13
N ALA A 108 1.96 -1.77 14.50
CA ALA A 108 0.59 -2.23 14.35
C ALA A 108 0.46 -3.42 13.39
N PHE A 109 1.21 -3.40 12.29
CA PHE A 109 1.25 -4.47 11.28
C PHE A 109 2.32 -5.54 11.57
N ARG A 110 2.88 -5.54 12.79
CA ARG A 110 3.88 -6.53 13.19
C ARG A 110 3.28 -7.94 13.15
N GLY A 111 3.88 -8.81 12.33
CA GLY A 111 3.38 -10.17 12.15
C GLY A 111 2.14 -10.25 11.24
N ASP A 112 1.83 -9.19 10.49
CA ASP A 112 0.73 -9.22 9.52
C ASP A 112 0.95 -10.30 8.45
N GLU A 113 0.01 -11.24 8.37
CA GLU A 113 0.14 -12.42 7.52
C GLU A 113 0.18 -12.07 6.03
N LYS A 114 -0.56 -11.05 5.58
CA LYS A 114 -0.56 -10.66 4.16
C LYS A 114 0.79 -10.06 3.77
N ILE A 115 1.38 -9.20 4.63
CA ILE A 115 2.74 -8.67 4.42
C ILE A 115 3.75 -9.81 4.37
N LEU A 116 3.76 -10.69 5.38
CA LEU A 116 4.71 -11.80 5.46
C LEU A 116 4.61 -12.73 4.25
N ASN A 117 3.39 -13.08 3.85
CA ASN A 117 3.14 -13.93 2.68
C ASN A 117 3.58 -13.26 1.37
N TYR A 118 3.30 -11.97 1.20
CA TYR A 118 3.72 -11.23 0.01
C TYR A 118 5.24 -11.18 -0.10
N VAL A 119 5.94 -10.80 0.99
CA VAL A 119 7.41 -10.70 1.00
C VAL A 119 8.06 -12.06 0.74
N LYS A 120 7.52 -13.14 1.34
CA LYS A 120 7.99 -14.50 1.09
C LYS A 120 7.86 -14.90 -0.37
N LYS A 121 6.65 -14.80 -0.95
CA LYS A 121 6.40 -15.16 -2.35
C LYS A 121 7.23 -14.31 -3.32
N ARG A 122 7.35 -13.00 -3.07
CA ARG A 122 8.20 -12.10 -3.87
C ARG A 122 9.66 -12.57 -3.85
N SER A 123 10.17 -12.95 -2.68
CA SER A 123 11.55 -13.42 -2.51
C SER A 123 11.79 -14.77 -3.21
N GLU A 124 10.83 -15.69 -3.14
CA GLU A 124 10.88 -16.99 -3.83
C GLU A 124 10.93 -16.81 -5.36
N ILE A 125 10.10 -15.90 -5.89
CA ILE A 125 10.09 -15.55 -7.32
C ILE A 125 11.44 -14.98 -7.74
N LEU A 126 11.95 -13.98 -7.01
CA LEU A 126 13.25 -13.36 -7.32
C LEU A 126 14.36 -14.42 -7.29
N ARG A 127 14.42 -15.25 -6.25
CA ARG A 127 15.40 -16.33 -6.15
C ARG A 127 15.36 -17.25 -7.38
N LYS A 128 14.17 -17.66 -7.83
CA LYS A 128 14.01 -18.51 -9.02
C LYS A 128 14.60 -17.88 -10.31
N TYR A 129 14.55 -16.56 -10.45
CA TYR A 129 15.08 -15.86 -11.62
C TYR A 129 16.57 -15.55 -11.53
N PHE A 130 17.10 -15.37 -10.33
CA PHE A 130 18.52 -15.05 -10.10
C PHE A 130 19.40 -16.27 -9.79
N GLU A 131 18.81 -17.46 -9.59
CA GLU A 131 19.58 -18.70 -9.55
C GLU A 131 20.13 -19.04 -10.95
N PRO A 132 21.44 -19.28 -11.10
CA PRO A 132 22.01 -19.68 -12.39
C PRO A 132 21.40 -21.01 -12.82
N LYS A 133 20.80 -21.03 -14.02
CA LYS A 133 20.36 -22.27 -14.65
C LYS A 133 21.61 -23.12 -14.90
N ARG A 134 21.74 -24.22 -14.17
CA ARG A 134 22.75 -25.27 -14.43
C ARG A 134 22.45 -25.99 -15.73
#